data_AF-E9HFV4-F1
#
_entry.id   AF-E9HFV4-F1
#
_cell.length_a   1.000
_cell.length_b   1.000
_cell.length_c   1.000
_cell.angle_alpha   90.00
_cell.angle_beta   90.00
_cell.angle_gamma   90.00
#
_symmetry.space_group_name_H-M   'P 1'
#
loop_
_entity.id
_entity.type
_entity.pdbx_description
1 polymer ?
#
loop_
_entity_poly.entity_id
_entity_poly.type
_entity_poly.pdbx_seq_one_letter_code
_entity_poly.pdbx_strand_id
1 'polypeptide(L)'
;MVLESPLTPRSDYSRLINLQISALRTELQRRPQDDQLLNWMLWREREQTSGGFLVDLGEGKRSLLTSLISHNRSLRTLIIFAENSLGEWIETMRRSGLSVAKYFGVNRRFLLSTLHELEVPVATTFKILMREVNLLSGSAPELQYNSILIQTEFQRIVIDGLGDPVFLQKLLKLRAARRWVIAGDLIDSHVKLHWHLRALCASPFDEKEFWDIWINNKDGEAKARVDLLMQVLQLRVSASPPA
;
A
#
# COMPACT_ATOMS: atom_id res chain seq x y z
N MET A 1 8.87 -9.71 -24.03
CA MET A 1 8.18 -9.23 -22.81
C MET A 1 8.46 -7.74 -22.72
N VAL A 2 7.56 -6.93 -23.28
CA VAL A 2 7.71 -5.47 -23.30
C VAL A 2 7.17 -4.96 -21.97
N LEU A 3 8.08 -4.58 -21.07
CA LEU A 3 7.72 -3.80 -19.90
C LEU A 3 7.49 -2.38 -20.40
N GLU A 4 6.24 -1.97 -20.54
CA GLU A 4 5.92 -0.55 -20.67
C GLU A 4 6.31 0.12 -19.34
N SER A 5 7.48 0.77 -19.32
CA SER A 5 8.02 1.42 -18.14
C SER A 5 7.38 2.81 -18.02
N PRO A 6 6.68 3.12 -16.92
CA PRO A 6 6.35 4.50 -16.60
C PRO A 6 7.67 5.22 -16.27
N LEU A 7 7.91 6.33 -16.98
CA LEU A 7 8.90 7.39 -16.77
C LEU A 7 9.99 7.11 -15.70
N THR A 8 11.23 6.90 -16.12
CA THR A 8 12.37 6.63 -15.23
C THR A 8 13.02 7.91 -14.65
N PRO A 9 13.70 7.83 -13.48
CA PRO A 9 14.25 9.01 -12.78
C PRO A 9 15.59 9.53 -13.34
N ARG A 10 15.91 10.82 -13.05
CA ARG A 10 17.14 11.55 -13.45
C ARG A 10 18.46 10.87 -12.99
N SER A 11 19.53 11.06 -13.75
CA SER A 11 20.75 10.21 -13.81
C SER A 11 21.49 9.94 -12.50
N ASP A 12 21.67 10.94 -11.63
CA ASP A 12 22.64 10.82 -10.52
C ASP A 12 22.07 10.05 -9.32
N TYR A 13 20.78 10.22 -9.04
CA TYR A 13 20.08 9.46 -7.99
C TYR A 13 19.82 8.02 -8.40
N SER A 14 19.65 7.76 -9.69
CA SER A 14 19.45 6.41 -10.23
C SER A 14 20.62 5.49 -9.90
N ARG A 15 21.86 6.02 -9.85
CA ARG A 15 23.04 5.22 -9.45
C ARG A 15 23.00 4.76 -8.00
N LEU A 16 22.69 5.66 -7.05
CA LEU A 16 22.64 5.33 -5.62
C LEU A 16 21.52 4.31 -5.33
N ILE A 17 20.36 4.52 -5.93
CA ILE A 17 19.22 3.60 -5.79
C ILE A 17 19.58 2.22 -6.34
N ASN A 18 20.16 2.16 -7.55
CA ASN A 18 20.56 0.89 -8.16
C ASN A 18 21.61 0.13 -7.34
N LEU A 19 22.56 0.83 -6.72
CA LEU A 19 23.54 0.21 -5.81
C LEU A 19 22.85 -0.40 -4.59
N GLN A 20 21.95 0.32 -3.93
CA GLN A 20 21.20 -0.20 -2.78
C GLN A 20 20.29 -1.38 -3.17
N ILE A 21 19.64 -1.33 -4.33
CA ILE A 21 18.83 -2.44 -4.86
C ILE A 21 19.70 -3.66 -5.13
N SER A 22 20.89 -3.48 -5.70
CA SER A 22 21.82 -4.58 -5.97
C SER A 22 22.29 -5.25 -4.68
N ALA A 23 22.54 -4.49 -3.61
CA ALA A 23 22.87 -5.03 -2.29
C ALA A 23 21.71 -5.89 -1.73
N LEU A 24 20.47 -5.37 -1.78
CA LEU A 24 19.28 -6.11 -1.35
C LEU A 24 19.01 -7.35 -2.18
N ARG A 25 19.34 -7.34 -3.48
CA ARG A 25 19.20 -8.52 -4.33
C ARG A 25 20.10 -9.65 -3.85
N THR A 26 21.31 -9.33 -3.41
CA THR A 26 22.23 -10.30 -2.80
C THR A 26 21.67 -10.86 -1.49
N GLU A 27 21.07 -10.01 -0.64
CA GLU A 27 20.46 -10.42 0.63
C GLU A 27 19.18 -11.26 0.45
N LEU A 28 18.34 -10.93 -0.54
CA LEU A 28 16.99 -11.46 -0.70
C LEU A 28 16.83 -12.46 -1.86
N GLN A 29 17.91 -12.81 -2.57
CA GLN A 29 17.90 -13.71 -3.75
C GLN A 29 16.81 -13.38 -4.79
N ARG A 30 16.63 -12.08 -5.11
CA ARG A 30 15.56 -11.61 -6.01
C ARG A 30 15.89 -11.79 -7.49
N ARG A 31 14.85 -11.92 -8.33
CA ARG A 31 15.02 -12.00 -9.79
C ARG A 31 15.31 -10.59 -10.36
N PRO A 32 16.07 -10.48 -11.47
CA PRO A 32 16.34 -9.19 -12.12
C PRO A 32 15.08 -8.39 -12.50
N GLN A 33 14.01 -9.08 -12.91
CA GLN A 33 12.74 -8.43 -13.26
C GLN A 33 12.14 -7.69 -12.04
N ASP A 34 12.33 -8.24 -10.84
CA ASP A 34 11.84 -7.64 -9.60
C ASP A 34 12.61 -6.35 -9.25
N ASP A 35 13.82 -6.12 -9.81
CA ASP A 35 14.60 -4.89 -9.60
C ASP A 35 14.00 -3.69 -10.34
N GLN A 36 13.51 -3.89 -11.57
CA GLN A 36 12.84 -2.83 -12.32
C GLN A 36 11.51 -2.45 -11.66
N LEU A 37 10.76 -3.45 -11.18
CA LEU A 37 9.54 -3.24 -10.42
C LEU A 37 9.81 -2.49 -9.11
N LEU A 38 10.85 -2.89 -8.36
CA LEU A 38 11.24 -2.19 -7.13
C LEU A 38 11.72 -0.75 -7.39
N ASN A 39 12.46 -0.52 -8.48
CA ASN A 39 12.86 0.82 -8.90
C ASN A 39 11.65 1.72 -9.16
N TRP A 40 10.66 1.22 -9.89
CA TRP A 40 9.40 1.94 -10.09
C TRP A 40 8.72 2.24 -8.76
N MET A 41 8.65 1.26 -7.84
CA MET A 41 8.05 1.48 -6.52
C MET A 41 8.78 2.57 -5.73
N LEU A 42 10.11 2.56 -5.72
CA LEU A 42 10.93 3.57 -5.04
C LEU A 42 10.79 4.96 -5.64
N TRP A 43 10.64 5.06 -6.97
CA TRP A 43 10.29 6.29 -7.65
C TRP A 43 8.88 6.77 -7.24
N ARG A 44 7.88 5.87 -7.26
CA ARG A 44 6.50 6.21 -6.88
C ARG A 44 6.35 6.72 -5.46
N GLU A 45 7.19 6.26 -4.54
CA GLU A 45 7.23 6.75 -3.15
C GLU A 45 7.68 8.22 -3.01
N ARG A 46 8.07 8.89 -4.10
CA ARG A 46 8.54 10.28 -4.13
C ARG A 46 7.61 11.24 -4.89
N GLU A 47 6.74 10.71 -5.73
CA GLU A 47 5.79 11.55 -6.47
C GLU A 47 4.53 11.80 -5.66
N GLN A 48 3.71 12.74 -6.13
CA GLN A 48 2.37 12.98 -5.62
C GLN A 48 1.34 12.35 -6.56
N THR A 49 0.45 11.47 -6.11
CA THR A 49 0.31 10.84 -4.79
C THR A 49 1.39 9.78 -4.53
N SER A 50 1.87 9.67 -3.30
CA SER A 50 2.99 8.76 -2.98
C SER A 50 2.53 7.33 -2.72
N GLY A 51 3.09 6.40 -3.51
CA GLY A 51 2.72 4.99 -3.54
C GLY A 51 1.82 4.64 -4.73
N GLY A 52 1.01 3.59 -4.65
CA GLY A 52 0.27 3.13 -5.83
C GLY A 52 -0.42 1.79 -5.67
N PHE A 53 -0.85 1.24 -6.79
CA PHE A 53 -1.52 -0.06 -6.87
C PHE A 53 -0.57 -1.15 -7.34
N LEU A 54 -0.60 -2.30 -6.67
CA LEU A 54 0.04 -3.53 -7.12
C LEU A 54 -1.05 -4.53 -7.52
N VAL A 55 -1.11 -4.86 -8.81
CA VAL A 55 -2.22 -5.63 -9.40
C VAL A 55 -1.68 -6.82 -10.19
N ASP A 56 -2.33 -7.98 -10.07
CA ASP A 56 -2.00 -9.21 -10.82
C ASP A 56 -0.56 -9.74 -10.71
N LEU A 57 0.21 -9.35 -9.67
CA LEU A 57 1.60 -9.80 -9.52
C LEU A 57 1.74 -11.22 -8.90
N GLY A 58 0.65 -11.98 -8.79
CA GLY A 58 0.61 -13.31 -8.15
C GLY A 58 1.20 -13.30 -6.73
N GLU A 59 2.06 -14.26 -6.40
CA GLU A 59 2.80 -14.30 -5.12
C GLU A 59 3.87 -13.19 -5.01
N GLY A 60 4.29 -12.61 -6.13
CA GLY A 60 5.35 -11.59 -6.21
C GLY A 60 4.99 -10.25 -5.55
N LYS A 61 3.69 -9.92 -5.42
CA LYS A 61 3.22 -8.67 -4.80
C LYS A 61 3.77 -8.43 -3.40
N ARG A 62 3.78 -9.48 -2.56
CA ARG A 62 4.22 -9.40 -1.16
C ARG A 62 5.74 -9.38 -1.06
N SER A 63 6.42 -10.14 -1.91
CA SER A 63 7.88 -10.13 -1.99
C SER A 63 8.42 -8.74 -2.39
N LEU A 64 7.81 -8.10 -3.39
CA LEU A 64 8.17 -6.74 -3.82
C LEU A 64 7.96 -5.70 -2.71
N LEU A 65 6.83 -5.73 -2.02
CA LEU A 65 6.58 -4.84 -0.89
C LEU A 65 7.52 -5.10 0.28
N THR A 66 7.81 -6.37 0.57
CA THR A 66 8.79 -6.75 1.60
C THR A 66 10.18 -6.23 1.24
N SER A 67 10.55 -6.27 -0.04
CA SER A 67 11.79 -5.71 -0.56
C SER A 67 11.82 -4.18 -0.43
N LEU A 68 10.71 -3.51 -0.74
CA LEU A 68 10.56 -2.07 -0.56
C LEU A 68 10.68 -1.65 0.92
N ILE A 69 10.08 -2.43 1.82
CA ILE A 69 10.19 -2.24 3.27
C ILE A 69 11.63 -2.46 3.74
N SER A 70 12.28 -3.52 3.25
CA SER A 70 13.67 -3.83 3.61
C SER A 70 14.67 -2.81 3.05
N HIS A 71 14.39 -2.24 1.87
CA HIS A 71 15.22 -1.17 1.30
C HIS A 71 15.24 0.08 2.18
N ASN A 72 14.10 0.37 2.80
CA ASN A 72 13.87 1.58 3.55
C ASN A 72 13.47 1.19 4.98
N ARG A 73 14.35 0.42 5.64
CA ARG A 73 14.15 -0.20 6.99
C ARG A 73 13.65 0.78 8.05
N SER A 74 13.80 2.09 7.80
CA SER A 74 13.46 3.21 8.67
C SER A 74 12.01 3.70 8.56
N LEU A 75 11.21 3.26 7.59
CA LEU A 75 9.84 3.76 7.45
C LEU A 75 8.91 2.94 8.36
N ARG A 76 8.41 3.54 9.45
CA ARG A 76 7.31 3.00 10.27
C ARG A 76 6.17 2.54 9.35
N THR A 77 6.10 1.23 9.11
CA THR A 77 5.19 0.66 8.11
C THR A 77 4.07 -0.08 8.82
N LEU A 78 2.82 0.30 8.54
CA LEU A 78 1.64 -0.47 8.92
C LEU A 78 1.17 -1.31 7.75
N ILE A 79 0.93 -2.59 7.99
CA ILE A 79 0.44 -3.54 7.00
C ILE A 79 -0.92 -4.03 7.47
N ILE A 80 -1.93 -3.79 6.64
CA ILE A 80 -3.33 -4.10 6.91
C ILE A 80 -3.75 -5.14 5.89
N PHE A 81 -4.26 -6.28 6.35
CA PHE A 81 -4.69 -7.37 5.47
C PHE A 81 -6.03 -7.95 5.92
N ALA A 82 -6.69 -8.65 5.00
CA ALA A 82 -7.75 -9.58 5.32
C ALA A 82 -7.19 -10.76 6.16
N GLU A 83 -7.97 -11.26 7.13
CA GLU A 83 -7.50 -12.24 8.13
C GLU A 83 -6.85 -13.49 7.51
N ASN A 84 -7.28 -13.88 6.31
CA ASN A 84 -6.78 -15.04 5.58
C ASN A 84 -5.34 -14.90 5.05
N SER A 85 -4.80 -13.69 4.92
CA SER A 85 -3.48 -13.44 4.30
C SER A 85 -2.33 -13.35 5.31
N LEU A 86 -2.62 -13.47 6.61
CA LEU A 86 -1.64 -13.26 7.68
C LEU A 86 -0.43 -14.21 7.59
N GLY A 87 -0.71 -15.51 7.42
CA GLY A 87 0.34 -16.53 7.39
C GLY A 87 1.32 -16.30 6.24
N GLU A 88 0.79 -15.98 5.06
CA GLU A 88 1.58 -15.67 3.87
C GLU A 88 2.46 -14.43 4.06
N TRP A 89 1.92 -13.36 4.68
CA TRP A 89 2.68 -12.15 4.97
C TRP A 89 3.82 -12.38 5.97
N ILE A 90 3.53 -13.07 7.08
CA ILE A 90 4.55 -13.39 8.08
C ILE A 90 5.66 -14.23 7.45
N GLU A 91 5.30 -15.27 6.68
CA GLU A 91 6.27 -16.15 6.06
C GLU A 91 7.12 -15.42 5.01
N THR A 92 6.51 -14.55 4.21
CA THR A 92 7.23 -13.74 3.20
C THR A 92 8.25 -12.80 3.86
N MET A 93 7.85 -12.10 4.94
CA MET A 93 8.75 -11.23 5.69
C MET A 93 9.87 -12.02 6.38
N ARG A 94 9.52 -13.16 6.99
CA ARG A 94 10.49 -14.06 7.64
C ARG A 94 11.55 -14.54 6.66
N ARG A 95 11.16 -14.99 5.47
CA ARG A 95 12.08 -15.39 4.38
C ARG A 95 13.00 -14.25 3.95
N SER A 96 12.53 -13.02 4.08
CA SER A 96 13.28 -11.81 3.75
C SER A 96 14.09 -11.24 4.93
N GLY A 97 14.16 -11.95 6.06
CA GLY A 97 14.87 -11.50 7.26
C GLY A 97 14.22 -10.34 8.00
N LEU A 98 12.99 -9.95 7.65
CA LEU A 98 12.26 -8.88 8.31
C LEU A 98 11.43 -9.42 9.48
N SER A 99 11.67 -8.89 10.66
CA SER A 99 10.80 -9.10 11.82
C SER A 99 9.54 -8.23 11.71
N VAL A 100 8.42 -8.73 12.21
CA VAL A 100 7.13 -8.03 12.15
C VAL A 100 6.42 -8.07 13.50
N ALA A 101 5.99 -6.91 13.98
CA ALA A 101 5.17 -6.79 15.17
C ALA A 101 3.71 -7.13 14.85
N LYS A 102 3.12 -8.06 15.60
CA LYS A 102 1.75 -8.53 15.40
C LYS A 102 0.79 -7.73 16.26
N TYR A 103 0.11 -6.73 15.67
CA TYR A 103 -0.89 -5.91 16.34
C TYR A 103 -2.28 -6.55 16.23
N PHE A 104 -2.42 -7.71 16.86
CA PHE A 104 -3.67 -8.46 16.99
C PHE A 104 -3.59 -9.53 18.08
N GLY A 105 -4.74 -10.07 18.48
CA GLY A 105 -4.82 -11.07 19.56
C GLY A 105 -4.29 -10.54 20.90
N VAL A 106 -3.68 -11.43 21.68
CA VAL A 106 -3.11 -11.10 23.01
C VAL A 106 -1.93 -10.13 22.91
N ASN A 107 -1.19 -10.14 21.80
CA ASN A 107 -0.02 -9.31 21.57
C ASN A 107 -0.34 -7.81 21.50
N ARG A 108 -1.60 -7.47 21.15
CA ARG A 108 -2.04 -6.07 21.05
C ARG A 108 -1.77 -5.29 22.34
N ARG A 109 -2.05 -5.89 23.51
CA ARG A 109 -1.93 -5.20 24.81
C ARG A 109 -0.50 -4.73 25.10
N PHE A 110 0.49 -5.48 24.65
CA PHE A 110 1.91 -5.18 24.86
C PHE A 110 2.44 -4.09 23.93
N LEU A 111 1.79 -3.89 22.78
CA LEU A 111 2.20 -2.91 21.77
C LEU A 111 1.55 -1.54 21.97
N LEU A 112 0.52 -1.43 22.83
CA LEU A 112 -0.21 -0.17 23.04
C LEU A 112 0.66 0.98 23.53
N SER A 113 1.73 0.70 24.28
CA SER A 113 2.63 1.70 24.83
C SER A 113 3.91 1.93 24.02
N THR A 114 4.26 1.03 23.10
CA THR A 114 5.58 1.00 22.44
C THR A 114 5.52 1.15 20.93
N LEU A 115 4.32 1.22 20.33
CA LEU A 115 4.16 1.19 18.88
C LEU A 115 4.93 2.29 18.13
N HIS A 116 5.06 3.48 18.72
CA HIS A 116 5.80 4.60 18.14
C HIS A 116 7.33 4.39 18.14
N GLU A 117 7.83 3.52 19.00
CA GLU A 117 9.26 3.22 19.18
C GLU A 117 9.70 2.01 18.35
N LEU A 118 8.74 1.28 17.76
CA LEU A 118 9.05 0.11 16.94
C LEU A 118 9.73 0.52 15.64
N GLU A 119 10.92 -0.03 15.43
CA GLU A 119 11.66 0.02 14.16
C GLU A 119 11.25 -1.12 13.20
N VAL A 120 10.26 -1.92 13.58
CA VAL A 120 9.77 -3.06 12.79
C VAL A 120 8.39 -2.75 12.19
N PRO A 121 8.07 -3.29 11.00
CA PRO A 121 6.72 -3.24 10.46
C PRO A 121 5.68 -3.78 11.44
N VAL A 122 4.51 -3.14 11.47
CA VAL A 122 3.38 -3.55 12.28
C VAL A 122 2.32 -4.18 11.38
N ALA A 123 1.91 -5.40 11.69
CA ALA A 123 0.88 -6.15 10.98
C ALA A 123 -0.44 -6.13 11.77
N THR A 124 -1.55 -5.75 11.13
CA THR A 124 -2.90 -5.79 11.72
C THR A 124 -3.95 -6.24 10.71
N THR A 125 -5.17 -6.51 11.19
CA THR A 125 -6.29 -6.97 10.37
C THR A 125 -7.36 -5.89 10.22
N PHE A 126 -8.13 -5.96 9.13
CA PHE A 126 -9.29 -5.09 8.94
C PHE A 126 -10.26 -5.10 10.13
N LYS A 127 -10.50 -6.28 10.72
CA LYS A 127 -11.40 -6.43 11.87
C LYS A 127 -10.95 -5.63 13.09
N ILE A 128 -9.64 -5.62 13.37
CA ILE A 128 -9.09 -4.91 14.53
C ILE A 128 -9.11 -3.42 14.28
N LEU A 129 -8.68 -2.99 13.09
CA LEU A 129 -8.73 -1.58 12.72
C LEU A 129 -10.16 -1.04 12.80
N MET A 130 -11.16 -1.79 12.30
CA MET A 130 -12.57 -1.42 12.42
C MET A 130 -13.02 -1.28 13.87
N ARG A 131 -12.64 -2.23 14.73
CA ARG A 131 -12.95 -2.15 16.15
C ARG A 131 -12.38 -0.89 16.78
N GLU A 132 -11.13 -0.54 16.48
CA GLU A 132 -10.48 0.64 17.04
C GLU A 132 -11.08 1.95 16.53
N VAL A 133 -11.37 2.04 15.23
CA VAL A 133 -11.99 3.24 14.68
C VAL A 133 -13.45 3.40 15.14
N ASN A 134 -14.18 2.30 15.35
CA ASN A 134 -15.55 2.33 15.89
C ASN A 134 -15.58 2.86 17.33
N LEU A 135 -14.57 2.56 18.15
CA LEU A 135 -14.44 3.12 19.50
C LEU A 135 -14.35 4.66 19.47
N LEU A 136 -13.71 5.24 18.44
CA LEU A 136 -13.68 6.69 18.26
C LEU A 136 -15.01 7.30 17.80
N SER A 137 -15.88 6.52 17.16
CA SER A 137 -17.16 6.99 16.61
C SER A 137 -18.34 6.82 17.59
N GLY A 138 -18.13 6.18 18.73
CA GLY A 138 -19.18 5.92 19.74
C GLY A 138 -19.26 6.99 20.83
N SER A 139 -20.48 7.24 21.32
CA SER A 139 -20.89 8.26 22.29
C SER A 139 -20.41 8.04 23.74
N ALA A 140 -19.35 7.26 23.95
CA ALA A 140 -18.78 6.98 25.27
C ALA A 140 -17.44 7.74 25.43
N PRO A 141 -17.45 8.96 25.99
CA PRO A 141 -16.26 9.82 26.10
C PRO A 141 -15.12 9.22 26.92
N GLU A 142 -15.41 8.24 27.78
CA GLU A 142 -14.40 7.56 28.61
C GLU A 142 -13.53 6.55 27.84
N LEU A 143 -13.96 6.11 26.65
CA LEU A 143 -13.20 5.22 25.75
C LEU A 143 -12.71 5.95 24.48
N GLN A 144 -12.99 7.24 24.35
CA GLN A 144 -12.61 8.06 23.19
C GLN A 144 -11.11 8.31 23.06
N TYR A 145 -10.31 7.88 24.04
CA TYR A 145 -8.88 8.11 24.03
C TYR A 145 -8.10 6.88 23.55
N ASN A 146 -7.40 7.10 22.43
CA ASN A 146 -6.11 6.53 22.11
C ASN A 146 -6.12 5.13 21.45
N SER A 147 -6.79 4.99 20.30
CA SER A 147 -6.26 4.03 19.32
C SER A 147 -4.85 4.48 18.95
N ILE A 148 -3.84 3.76 19.44
CA ILE A 148 -2.43 4.03 19.16
C ILE A 148 -2.16 4.01 17.66
N LEU A 149 -2.90 3.19 16.89
CA LEU A 149 -2.80 3.17 15.43
C LEU A 149 -3.20 4.51 14.82
N ILE A 150 -4.24 5.16 15.31
CA ILE A 150 -4.72 6.44 14.77
C ILE A 150 -3.82 7.60 15.19
N GLN A 151 -3.22 7.50 16.37
CA GLN A 151 -2.26 8.47 16.88
C GLN A 151 -0.89 8.33 16.22
N THR A 152 -0.55 7.15 15.73
CA THR A 152 0.71 6.91 15.05
C THR A 152 0.72 7.55 13.67
N GLU A 153 1.73 8.37 13.44
CA GLU A 153 2.09 8.82 12.10
C GLU A 153 2.95 7.73 11.47
N PHE A 154 2.33 6.96 10.59
CA PHE A 154 3.04 5.96 9.81
C PHE A 154 3.74 6.65 8.65
N GLN A 155 4.86 6.10 8.24
CA GLN A 155 5.52 6.58 7.03
C GLN A 155 5.03 5.83 5.80
N ARG A 156 4.53 4.60 5.97
CA ARG A 156 3.92 3.79 4.92
C ARG A 156 2.74 3.02 5.48
N ILE A 157 1.63 3.01 4.75
CA ILE A 157 0.53 2.08 4.95
C ILE A 157 0.44 1.16 3.72
N VAL A 158 0.43 -0.15 3.95
CA VAL A 158 0.22 -1.18 2.95
C VAL A 158 -1.13 -1.84 3.22
N ILE A 159 -1.97 -1.95 2.19
CA ILE A 159 -3.34 -2.43 2.30
C ILE A 159 -3.47 -3.62 1.35
N ASP A 160 -3.54 -4.84 1.89
CA ASP A 160 -3.73 -6.06 1.09
C ASP A 160 -5.21 -6.40 0.98
N GLY A 161 -5.78 -6.04 -0.18
CA GLY A 161 -7.21 -6.09 -0.48
C GLY A 161 -7.94 -4.80 -0.12
N LEU A 162 -9.14 -4.62 -0.66
CA LEU A 162 -10.06 -3.59 -0.17
C LEU A 162 -11.06 -4.20 0.81
N GLY A 163 -11.20 -3.54 1.96
CA GLY A 163 -12.41 -3.68 2.77
C GLY A 163 -13.61 -2.98 2.13
N ASP A 164 -14.74 -3.03 2.81
CA ASP A 164 -15.93 -2.30 2.36
C ASP A 164 -15.74 -0.77 2.36
N PRO A 165 -16.59 0.00 1.66
CA PRO A 165 -16.56 1.46 1.66
C PRO A 165 -16.52 2.13 3.04
N VAL A 166 -17.19 1.57 4.05
CA VAL A 166 -17.22 2.12 5.41
C VAL A 166 -15.86 1.96 6.08
N PHE A 167 -15.21 0.82 5.88
CA PHE A 167 -13.84 0.60 6.28
C PHE A 167 -12.88 1.62 5.66
N LEU A 168 -13.01 1.86 4.35
CA LEU A 168 -12.10 2.76 3.65
C LEU A 168 -12.23 4.22 4.11
N GLN A 169 -13.43 4.70 4.40
CA GLN A 169 -13.61 6.02 5.02
C GLN A 169 -12.88 6.13 6.37
N LYS A 170 -12.93 5.06 7.17
CA LYS A 170 -12.26 4.99 8.48
C LYS A 170 -10.75 4.91 8.34
N LEU A 171 -10.25 4.21 7.33
CA LEU A 171 -8.84 4.12 6.97
C LEU A 171 -8.21 5.49 6.63
N LEU A 172 -9.00 6.44 6.09
CA LEU A 172 -8.53 7.81 5.83
C LEU A 172 -8.10 8.55 7.11
N LYS A 173 -8.56 8.11 8.29
CA LYS A 173 -8.14 8.69 9.57
C LYS A 173 -6.71 8.33 9.97
N LEU A 174 -6.15 7.25 9.40
CA LEU A 174 -4.75 6.88 9.67
C LEU A 174 -3.82 7.84 8.93
N ARG A 175 -2.83 8.37 9.64
CA ARG A 175 -1.86 9.31 9.05
C ARG A 175 -0.73 8.52 8.40
N ALA A 176 -0.49 8.78 7.11
CA ALA A 176 0.60 8.18 6.37
C ALA A 176 1.14 9.05 5.24
N ALA A 177 2.46 9.07 5.08
CA ALA A 177 3.12 9.74 3.97
C ALA A 177 2.99 8.97 2.64
N ARG A 178 2.88 7.64 2.70
CA ARG A 178 2.87 6.75 1.52
C ARG A 178 1.84 5.67 1.68
N ARG A 179 1.09 5.38 0.62
CA ARG A 179 0.04 4.37 0.66
C ARG A 179 0.18 3.41 -0.52
N TRP A 180 0.16 2.12 -0.22
CA TRP A 180 0.20 1.06 -1.21
C TRP A 180 -1.05 0.20 -1.06
N VAL A 181 -1.72 -0.07 -2.17
CA VAL A 181 -2.87 -0.96 -2.20
C VAL A 181 -2.55 -2.14 -3.09
N ILE A 182 -2.69 -3.34 -2.56
CA ILE A 182 -2.61 -4.58 -3.32
C ILE A 182 -4.03 -4.98 -3.68
N ALA A 183 -4.30 -5.09 -4.97
CA ALA A 183 -5.61 -5.49 -5.48
C ALA A 183 -5.47 -6.72 -6.38
N GLY A 184 -6.50 -7.56 -6.38
CA GLY A 184 -6.66 -8.60 -7.39
C GLY A 184 -7.05 -7.97 -8.73
N ASP A 185 -8.07 -7.13 -8.72
CA ASP A 185 -8.53 -6.34 -9.88
C ASP A 185 -8.96 -4.95 -9.41
N LEU A 186 -8.71 -3.93 -10.23
CA LEU A 186 -9.09 -2.53 -10.00
C LEU A 186 -10.25 -2.06 -10.89
N ILE A 187 -10.49 -2.69 -12.04
CA ILE A 187 -11.20 -2.04 -13.17
C ILE A 187 -12.63 -2.57 -13.37
N ASP A 188 -13.04 -3.62 -12.65
CA ASP A 188 -14.41 -4.17 -12.73
C ASP A 188 -15.54 -3.12 -12.57
N SER A 189 -15.30 -2.01 -11.87
CA SER A 189 -16.25 -0.89 -11.81
C SER A 189 -15.59 0.43 -11.39
N HIS A 190 -16.09 1.55 -11.94
CA HIS A 190 -15.70 2.91 -11.55
C HIS A 190 -15.88 3.14 -10.03
N VAL A 191 -16.90 2.55 -9.41
CA VAL A 191 -17.14 2.67 -7.96
C VAL A 191 -16.00 2.03 -7.17
N LYS A 192 -15.60 0.81 -7.51
CA LYS A 192 -14.46 0.14 -6.87
C LYS A 192 -13.18 0.97 -7.07
N LEU A 193 -12.95 1.46 -8.28
CA LEU A 193 -11.76 2.26 -8.59
C LEU A 193 -11.69 3.55 -7.75
N HIS A 194 -12.81 4.27 -7.61
CA HIS A 194 -12.87 5.46 -6.77
C HIS A 194 -12.43 5.14 -5.34
N TRP A 195 -12.95 4.06 -4.75
CA TRP A 195 -12.57 3.63 -3.40
C TRP A 195 -11.09 3.29 -3.26
N HIS A 196 -10.48 2.68 -4.27
CA HIS A 196 -9.03 2.44 -4.32
C HIS A 196 -8.23 3.76 -4.34
N LEU A 197 -8.66 4.73 -5.14
CA LEU A 197 -8.03 6.06 -5.22
C LEU A 197 -8.16 6.83 -3.90
N ARG A 198 -9.32 6.73 -3.25
CA ARG A 198 -9.49 7.24 -1.88
C ARG A 198 -8.56 6.57 -0.90
N ALA A 199 -8.41 5.25 -0.97
CA ALA A 199 -7.49 4.52 -0.10
C ALA A 199 -6.04 5.02 -0.26
N LEU A 200 -5.63 5.45 -1.46
CA LEU A 200 -4.33 6.07 -1.73
C LEU A 200 -4.22 7.56 -1.34
N CYS A 201 -5.34 8.25 -1.10
CA CYS A 201 -5.41 9.72 -1.05
C CYS A 201 -4.94 10.36 -2.38
N ALA A 202 -5.48 9.85 -3.50
CA ALA A 202 -5.12 10.25 -4.85
C ALA A 202 -5.83 11.54 -5.32
N SER A 203 -5.55 12.67 -4.67
CA SER A 203 -6.17 13.97 -5.03
C SER A 203 -5.80 14.44 -6.44
N PRO A 204 -6.75 15.02 -7.20
CA PRO A 204 -8.15 15.31 -6.83
C PRO A 204 -9.12 14.14 -7.06
N PHE A 205 -8.64 12.98 -7.51
CA PHE A 205 -9.47 11.83 -7.90
C PHE A 205 -10.08 11.06 -6.72
N ASP A 206 -9.69 11.37 -5.48
CA ASP A 206 -10.29 10.85 -4.25
C ASP A 206 -11.47 11.68 -3.73
N GLU A 207 -11.75 12.81 -4.38
CA GLU A 207 -12.87 13.70 -4.08
C GLU A 207 -14.10 13.28 -4.87
N LYS A 208 -15.21 13.04 -4.17
CA LYS A 208 -16.45 12.52 -4.77
C LYS A 208 -17.01 13.46 -5.84
N GLU A 209 -17.03 14.76 -5.57
CA GLU A 209 -17.59 15.76 -6.48
C GLU A 209 -16.77 15.83 -7.78
N PHE A 210 -15.43 15.86 -7.67
CA PHE A 210 -14.55 15.80 -8.82
C PHE A 210 -14.72 14.49 -9.60
N TRP A 211 -14.77 13.36 -8.90
CA TRP A 211 -14.95 12.03 -9.48
C TRP A 211 -16.24 11.93 -10.29
N ASP A 212 -17.36 12.39 -9.72
CA ASP A 212 -18.67 12.29 -10.36
C ASP A 212 -18.75 13.12 -11.64
N ILE A 213 -18.11 14.30 -11.66
CA ILE A 213 -18.07 15.19 -12.84
C ILE A 213 -17.17 14.62 -13.94
N TRP A 214 -15.94 14.21 -13.59
CA TRP A 214 -14.90 13.96 -14.59
C TRP A 214 -14.68 12.48 -14.93
N ILE A 215 -15.12 11.55 -14.11
CA ILE A 215 -14.80 10.12 -14.28
C ILE A 215 -16.06 9.23 -14.28
N ASN A 216 -17.05 9.52 -13.44
CA ASN A 216 -18.24 8.68 -13.31
C ASN A 216 -19.27 8.89 -14.44
N ASN A 217 -19.07 9.89 -15.30
CA ASN A 217 -19.92 10.14 -16.46
C ASN A 217 -19.77 9.06 -17.57
N LYS A 218 -18.73 8.20 -17.48
CA LYS A 218 -18.47 7.02 -18.34
C LYS A 218 -18.45 7.31 -19.84
N ASP A 219 -18.12 8.55 -20.22
CA ASP A 219 -17.87 8.89 -21.61
C ASP A 219 -16.50 8.37 -22.08
N GLY A 220 -16.21 8.50 -23.37
CA GLY A 220 -14.93 8.07 -23.94
C GLY A 220 -13.73 8.81 -23.34
N GLU A 221 -13.91 10.06 -22.94
CA GLU A 221 -12.83 10.86 -22.34
C GLU A 221 -12.54 10.42 -20.89
N ALA A 222 -13.56 10.05 -20.12
CA ALA A 222 -13.43 9.53 -18.77
C ALA A 222 -12.68 8.21 -18.78
N LYS A 223 -12.94 7.36 -19.78
CA LYS A 223 -12.13 6.16 -19.99
C LYS A 223 -10.66 6.53 -20.24
N ALA A 224 -10.38 7.47 -21.14
CA ALA A 224 -9.01 7.91 -21.43
C ALA A 224 -8.30 8.50 -20.19
N ARG A 225 -9.04 9.27 -19.35
CA ARG A 225 -8.53 9.80 -18.07
C ARG A 225 -8.21 8.68 -17.08
N VAL A 226 -9.07 7.67 -16.96
CA VAL A 226 -8.82 6.49 -16.12
C VAL A 226 -7.62 5.71 -16.63
N ASP A 227 -7.52 5.47 -17.93
CA ASP A 227 -6.40 4.72 -18.53
C ASP A 227 -5.06 5.42 -18.24
N LEU A 228 -5.00 6.75 -18.44
CA LEU A 228 -3.82 7.55 -18.10
C LEU A 228 -3.49 7.49 -16.60
N LEU A 229 -4.51 7.59 -15.74
CA LEU A 229 -4.33 7.51 -14.29
C LEU A 229 -3.77 6.14 -13.88
N MET A 230 -4.26 5.06 -14.48
CA MET A 230 -3.78 3.71 -14.20
C MET A 230 -2.36 3.49 -14.72
N GLN A 231 -1.98 4.03 -15.89
CA GLN A 231 -0.59 3.95 -16.38
C GLN A 231 0.44 4.51 -15.39
N VAL A 232 0.06 5.52 -14.60
CA VAL A 232 0.95 6.17 -13.62
C VAL A 232 0.86 5.52 -12.24
N LEU A 233 -0.35 5.19 -11.78
CA LEU A 233 -0.58 4.73 -10.41
C LEU A 233 -0.47 3.21 -10.25
N GLN A 234 -0.60 2.44 -11.33
CA GLN A 234 -0.66 0.98 -11.29
C GLN A 234 0.64 0.36 -11.76
N LEU A 235 1.11 -0.62 -10.98
CA LEU A 235 2.05 -1.63 -11.45
C LEU A 235 1.31 -2.94 -11.66
N ARG A 236 1.35 -3.43 -12.91
CA ARG A 236 0.75 -4.69 -13.32
C ARG A 236 1.77 -5.51 -14.10
N VAL A 237 1.85 -6.80 -13.82
CA VAL A 237 2.62 -7.75 -14.63
C VAL A 237 1.65 -8.81 -15.08
N SER A 238 1.11 -8.67 -16.30
CA SER A 238 0.25 -9.69 -16.89
C SER A 238 1.07 -10.91 -17.28
N ALA A 239 0.52 -12.11 -17.06
CA ALA A 239 1.14 -13.37 -17.47
C ALA A 239 1.10 -13.62 -19.01
N SER A 240 0.61 -12.66 -19.80
CA SER A 240 0.57 -12.73 -21.27
C SER A 240 0.81 -11.34 -21.86
N PRO A 241 1.57 -11.23 -22.97
CA PRO A 241 1.53 -10.03 -23.80
C PRO A 241 0.11 -9.88 -24.40
N PRO A 242 -0.33 -8.63 -24.67
CA PRO A 242 -1.50 -8.44 -25.53
C PRO A 242 -1.19 -9.05 -26.90
N ALA A 243 -2.16 -9.83 -27.41
CA ALA A 243 -2.10 -10.45 -28.74
C ALA A 243 -2.17 -9.39 -29.85
#